data_AF-A0A4R9JWS8-F1
#
_entry.id   AF-A0A4R9JWS8-F1
#
_cell.length_a   1.000
_cell.length_b   1.000
_cell.length_c   1.000
_cell.angle_alpha   90.00
_cell.angle_beta   90.00
_cell.angle_gamma   90.00
#
_symmetry.space_group_name_H-M   'P 1'
#
loop_
_entity.id
_entity.type
_entity.pdbx_description
1 polymer ?
#
loop_
_entity_poly.entity_id
_entity_poly.type
_entity_poly.pdbx_seq_one_letter_code
_entity_poly.pdbx_strand_id
1 'polypeptide(L)'
;MKKITILWILILIPYFVFANAEKKSKEMCDCLKEAKISQTENDKKECLNLREKHVKALKKGSKQHEGYLKSLSSCEQELAGVPQVDPNLTTEEKTKVVCDCMKNASKQNRMGCFKLQSDYAKTISDMEEKKAFNLNSQTCGE
;
A
#
# COMPACT_ATOMS: atom_id res chain seq x y z
N MET A 1 -25.76 57.51 -16.92
CA MET A 1 -26.25 56.17 -17.29
C MET A 1 -25.07 55.22 -17.38
N LYS A 2 -25.18 54.07 -16.70
CA LYS A 2 -24.17 53.02 -16.47
C LYS A 2 -23.64 52.42 -17.78
N LYS A 3 -22.34 52.08 -17.84
CA LYS A 3 -21.85 50.82 -18.41
C LYS A 3 -20.61 50.36 -17.63
N ILE A 4 -20.83 49.47 -16.68
CA ILE A 4 -19.80 48.75 -15.94
C ILE A 4 -19.32 47.62 -16.86
N THR A 5 -18.08 47.68 -17.29
CA THR A 5 -17.43 46.63 -18.08
C THR A 5 -17.08 45.48 -17.14
N ILE A 6 -18.00 44.52 -16.99
CA ILE A 6 -17.75 43.30 -16.22
C ILE A 6 -16.86 42.40 -17.06
N LEU A 7 -15.56 42.44 -16.79
CA LEU A 7 -14.58 41.48 -17.27
C LEU A 7 -14.93 40.11 -16.67
N TRP A 8 -15.66 39.29 -17.43
CA TRP A 8 -15.91 37.88 -17.12
C TRP A 8 -14.57 37.13 -17.21
N ILE A 9 -13.81 37.15 -16.11
CA ILE A 9 -12.79 36.14 -15.85
C ILE A 9 -13.58 34.85 -15.63
N LEU A 10 -13.83 34.13 -16.73
CA LEU A 10 -14.09 32.70 -16.72
C LEU A 10 -12.89 32.05 -16.03
N ILE A 11 -12.98 31.95 -14.71
CA ILE A 11 -12.20 30.98 -13.94
C ILE A 11 -12.76 29.63 -14.40
N LEU A 12 -12.23 29.14 -15.53
CA LEU A 12 -12.15 27.72 -15.81
C LEU A 12 -11.27 27.16 -14.68
N ILE A 13 -11.87 26.91 -13.53
CA ILE A 13 -11.31 25.97 -12.57
C ILE A 13 -11.38 24.67 -13.37
N PRO A 14 -10.25 24.11 -13.86
CA PRO A 14 -10.30 22.74 -14.29
C PRO A 14 -10.77 22.00 -13.04
N TYR A 15 -11.96 21.41 -13.12
CA TYR A 15 -12.33 20.34 -12.23
C TYR A 15 -11.23 19.31 -12.44
N PHE A 16 -10.16 19.42 -11.64
CA PHE A 16 -9.19 18.36 -11.47
C PHE A 16 -10.04 17.22 -10.96
N VAL A 17 -10.49 16.38 -11.88
CA VAL A 17 -11.01 15.06 -11.58
C VAL A 17 -9.82 14.36 -10.96
N PHE A 18 -9.65 14.55 -9.65
CA PHE A 18 -8.64 13.90 -8.86
C PHE A 18 -8.93 12.42 -9.04
N ALA A 19 -8.14 11.75 -9.89
CA ALA A 19 -8.19 10.32 -10.03
C ALA A 19 -8.12 9.74 -8.62
N ASN A 20 -9.25 9.16 -8.17
CA ASN A 20 -9.41 8.80 -6.78
C ASN A 20 -8.55 7.55 -6.50
N ALA A 21 -7.46 7.77 -5.77
CA ALA A 21 -6.48 6.77 -5.38
C ALA A 21 -7.12 5.58 -4.65
N GLU A 22 -8.09 5.86 -3.77
CA GLU A 22 -8.79 4.85 -2.98
C GLU A 22 -9.63 3.95 -3.88
N LYS A 23 -10.48 4.54 -4.74
CA LYS A 23 -11.31 3.78 -5.68
C LYS A 23 -10.45 2.87 -6.57
N LYS A 24 -9.37 3.41 -7.11
CA LYS A 24 -8.44 2.65 -7.96
C LYS A 24 -7.71 1.54 -7.22
N SER A 25 -7.36 1.76 -5.95
CA SER A 25 -6.74 0.74 -5.12
C SER A 25 -7.70 -0.42 -4.84
N LYS A 26 -8.98 -0.11 -4.61
CA LYS A 26 -10.03 -1.12 -4.45
C LYS A 26 -10.26 -1.92 -5.73
N GLU A 27 -10.44 -1.25 -6.87
CA GLU A 27 -10.58 -1.90 -8.18
C GLU A 27 -9.41 -2.86 -8.46
N MET A 28 -8.17 -2.43 -8.13
CA MET A 28 -6.99 -3.29 -8.29
C MET A 28 -7.01 -4.47 -7.31
N CYS A 29 -7.37 -4.24 -6.05
CA CYS A 29 -7.47 -5.29 -5.03
C CYS A 29 -8.50 -6.37 -5.42
N ASP A 30 -9.67 -5.95 -5.90
CA ASP A 30 -10.72 -6.87 -6.36
C ASP A 30 -10.21 -7.71 -7.53
N CYS A 31 -9.52 -7.10 -8.50
CA CYS A 31 -8.87 -7.85 -9.58
C CYS A 31 -7.89 -8.91 -9.05
N LEU A 32 -7.00 -8.53 -8.12
CA LEU A 32 -6.01 -9.46 -7.55
C LEU A 32 -6.67 -10.61 -6.77
N LYS A 33 -7.79 -10.36 -6.10
CA LYS A 33 -8.60 -11.40 -5.44
C LYS A 33 -9.14 -12.40 -6.44
N GLU A 34 -9.78 -11.92 -7.51
CA GLU A 34 -10.32 -12.77 -8.57
C GLU A 34 -9.22 -13.59 -9.25
N ALA A 35 -8.10 -12.95 -9.63
CA ALA A 35 -6.97 -13.64 -10.25
C ALA A 35 -6.34 -14.70 -9.34
N LYS A 36 -6.36 -14.50 -8.02
CA LYS A 36 -5.91 -15.50 -7.04
C LYS A 36 -6.88 -16.69 -6.94
N ILE A 37 -8.19 -16.44 -7.05
CA ILE A 37 -9.22 -17.48 -7.00
C ILE A 37 -9.19 -18.32 -8.28
N SER A 38 -9.18 -17.67 -9.45
CA SER A 38 -9.24 -18.35 -10.74
C SER A 38 -7.94 -19.04 -11.14
N GLN A 39 -6.81 -18.55 -10.63
CA GLN A 39 -5.44 -18.99 -10.93
C GLN A 39 -5.07 -18.96 -12.42
N THR A 40 -5.84 -18.28 -13.28
CA THR A 40 -5.57 -18.24 -14.72
C THR A 40 -4.52 -17.18 -15.07
N GLU A 41 -3.73 -17.44 -16.12
CA GLU A 41 -2.77 -16.45 -16.63
C GLU A 41 -3.45 -15.25 -17.31
N ASN A 42 -4.68 -15.42 -17.80
CA ASN A 42 -5.44 -14.33 -18.41
C ASN A 42 -5.83 -13.30 -17.35
N ASP A 43 -6.40 -13.73 -16.22
CA ASP A 43 -6.84 -12.82 -15.17
C ASP A 43 -5.65 -12.08 -14.52
N LYS A 44 -4.51 -12.78 -14.36
CA LYS A 44 -3.25 -12.14 -13.93
C LYS A 44 -2.82 -11.03 -14.90
N LYS A 45 -2.85 -11.29 -16.21
CA LYS A 45 -2.53 -10.28 -17.24
C LYS A 45 -3.51 -9.13 -17.24
N GLU A 46 -4.80 -9.38 -17.03
CA GLU A 46 -5.80 -8.32 -16.91
C GLU A 46 -5.49 -7.39 -15.73
N CYS A 47 -5.12 -7.95 -14.57
CA CYS A 47 -4.73 -7.14 -13.42
C CYS A 47 -3.45 -6.35 -13.67
N LEU A 48 -2.46 -6.91 -14.38
CA LEU A 48 -1.25 -6.17 -14.77
C LEU A 48 -1.61 -4.97 -15.67
N ASN A 49 -2.46 -5.18 -16.67
CA ASN A 49 -2.94 -4.12 -17.55
C ASN A 49 -3.74 -3.05 -16.78
N LEU A 50 -4.57 -3.46 -15.82
CA LEU A 50 -5.32 -2.55 -14.96
C LEU A 50 -4.38 -1.69 -14.10
N ARG A 51 -3.34 -2.31 -13.50
CA ARG A 51 -2.31 -1.61 -12.72
C ARG A 51 -1.62 -0.54 -13.56
N GLU A 52 -1.24 -0.85 -14.79
CA GLU A 52 -0.62 0.13 -15.69
C GLU A 52 -1.55 1.31 -16.01
N LYS A 53 -2.83 1.03 -16.30
CA LYS A 53 -3.85 2.08 -16.51
C LYS A 53 -3.98 2.97 -15.29
N HIS A 54 -3.95 2.39 -14.08
CA HIS A 54 -4.04 3.14 -12.83
C HIS A 54 -2.82 4.03 -12.60
N VAL A 55 -1.60 3.49 -12.79
CA VAL A 55 -0.35 4.24 -12.66
C VAL A 55 -0.29 5.42 -13.64
N LYS A 56 -0.74 5.22 -14.89
CA LYS A 56 -0.84 6.29 -15.89
C LYS A 56 -1.85 7.36 -15.47
N ALA A 57 -3.05 6.96 -15.07
CA ALA A 57 -4.13 7.87 -14.68
C ALA A 57 -3.79 8.67 -13.41
N LEU A 58 -3.11 8.05 -12.45
CA LEU A 58 -2.71 8.69 -11.18
C LEU A 58 -1.41 9.49 -11.31
N LYS A 59 -0.68 9.36 -12.42
CA LYS A 59 0.67 9.89 -12.62
C LYS A 59 1.67 9.35 -11.60
N LYS A 60 2.56 8.45 -12.05
CA LYS A 60 3.65 7.88 -11.22
C LYS A 60 4.41 8.98 -10.46
N GLY A 61 4.58 8.79 -9.16
CA GLY A 61 5.28 9.73 -8.27
C GLY A 61 4.45 10.93 -7.81
N SER A 62 3.16 11.00 -8.16
CA SER A 62 2.24 11.98 -7.57
C SER A 62 1.77 11.53 -6.17
N LYS A 63 1.23 12.47 -5.39
CA LYS A 63 0.57 12.16 -4.10
C LYS A 63 -0.59 11.18 -4.27
N GLN A 64 -1.32 11.24 -5.38
CA GLN A 64 -2.43 10.34 -5.68
C GLN A 64 -1.91 8.92 -5.96
N HIS A 65 -0.80 8.80 -6.69
CA HIS A 65 -0.14 7.51 -6.91
C HIS A 65 0.42 6.92 -5.62
N GLU A 66 1.02 7.73 -4.75
CA GLU A 66 1.48 7.29 -3.41
C GLU A 66 0.32 6.80 -2.54
N GLY A 67 -0.79 7.56 -2.49
CA GLY A 67 -2.00 7.14 -1.78
C GLY A 67 -2.55 5.82 -2.31
N TYR A 68 -2.55 5.63 -3.63
CA TYR A 68 -2.97 4.39 -4.27
C TYR A 68 -2.11 3.19 -3.85
N LEU A 69 -0.78 3.35 -3.87
CA LEU A 69 0.14 2.29 -3.44
C LEU A 69 -0.03 1.97 -1.96
N LYS A 70 -0.20 2.99 -1.11
CA LYS A 70 -0.43 2.80 0.32
C LYS A 70 -1.70 1.97 0.56
N SER A 71 -2.82 2.36 -0.03
CA SER A 71 -4.09 1.64 0.13
C SER A 71 -4.06 0.24 -0.48
N LEU A 72 -3.40 0.06 -1.63
CA LEU A 72 -3.25 -1.26 -2.27
C LEU A 72 -2.38 -2.21 -1.43
N SER A 73 -1.36 -1.69 -0.75
CA SER A 73 -0.39 -2.51 -0.01
C SER A 73 -1.02 -3.36 1.09
N SER A 74 -2.08 -2.88 1.74
CA SER A 74 -2.82 -3.66 2.74
C SER A 74 -3.49 -4.89 2.10
N CYS A 75 -4.12 -4.72 0.94
CA CYS A 75 -4.71 -5.83 0.20
C CYS A 75 -3.65 -6.83 -0.29
N GLU A 76 -2.54 -6.34 -0.84
CA GLU A 76 -1.44 -7.20 -1.29
C GLU A 76 -0.85 -8.03 -0.12
N GLN A 77 -0.76 -7.44 1.09
CA GLN A 77 -0.33 -8.17 2.31
C GLN A 77 -1.33 -9.26 2.71
N GLU A 78 -2.63 -8.96 2.74
CA GLU A 78 -3.68 -9.94 3.04
C GLU A 78 -3.63 -11.11 2.05
N LEU A 79 -3.51 -10.81 0.75
CA LEU A 79 -3.39 -11.82 -0.29
C LEU A 79 -2.10 -12.65 -0.17
N ALA A 80 -1.02 -12.09 0.37
CA ALA A 80 0.22 -12.81 0.63
C ALA A 80 0.19 -13.62 1.95
N GLY A 81 -0.90 -13.55 2.72
CA GLY A 81 -1.02 -14.18 4.04
C GLY A 81 -0.13 -13.52 5.10
N VAL A 82 0.21 -12.25 4.90
CA VAL A 82 1.05 -11.48 5.82
C VAL A 82 0.14 -10.70 6.77
N PRO A 83 0.37 -10.75 8.09
CA PRO A 83 -0.39 -9.98 9.06
C PRO A 83 -0.36 -8.47 8.76
N GLN A 84 -1.44 -7.77 9.09
CA GLN A 84 -1.46 -6.30 9.09
C GLN A 84 -0.71 -5.76 10.31
N VAL A 85 -0.22 -4.53 10.20
CA VAL A 85 0.47 -3.83 11.30
C VAL A 85 -0.55 -3.38 12.34
N ASP A 86 -0.34 -3.75 13.60
CA ASP A 86 -1.04 -3.18 14.75
C ASP A 86 -0.09 -2.29 15.57
N PRO A 87 -0.21 -0.96 15.51
CA PRO A 87 0.71 -0.06 16.20
C PRO A 87 0.64 -0.15 17.73
N ASN A 88 -0.46 -0.69 18.28
CA ASN A 88 -0.72 -0.73 19.73
C ASN A 88 -0.02 -1.88 20.45
N LEU A 89 0.56 -2.83 19.71
CA LEU A 89 1.33 -3.93 20.27
C LEU A 89 2.59 -3.45 21.00
N THR A 90 3.01 -4.17 22.03
CA THR A 90 4.31 -3.94 22.65
C THR A 90 5.44 -4.34 21.70
N THR A 91 6.67 -3.91 21.98
CA THR A 91 7.82 -4.27 21.15
C THR A 91 8.10 -5.78 21.13
N GLU A 92 7.87 -6.48 22.24
CA GLU A 92 7.96 -7.94 22.31
C GLU A 92 6.90 -8.61 21.42
N GLU A 93 5.66 -8.12 21.47
CA GLU A 93 4.56 -8.64 20.63
C GLU A 93 4.82 -8.37 19.15
N LYS A 94 5.26 -7.16 18.80
CA LYS A 94 5.67 -6.81 17.42
C LYS A 94 6.76 -7.74 16.92
N THR A 95 7.78 -8.01 17.75
CA THR A 95 8.87 -8.94 17.43
C THR A 95 8.31 -10.34 17.18
N LYS A 96 7.46 -10.85 18.07
CA LYS A 96 6.85 -12.18 17.92
C LYS A 96 6.07 -12.31 16.62
N VAL A 97 5.26 -11.32 16.27
CA VAL A 97 4.49 -11.31 15.01
C VAL A 97 5.41 -11.37 13.78
N VAL A 98 6.50 -10.61 13.78
CA VAL A 98 7.48 -10.66 12.68
C VAL A 98 8.13 -12.03 12.60
N CYS A 99 8.52 -12.60 13.73
CA CYS A 99 9.18 -13.90 13.78
C CYS A 99 8.26 -15.03 13.33
N ASP A 100 6.99 -15.00 13.75
CA ASP A 100 5.99 -15.96 13.32
C ASP A 100 5.71 -15.81 11.81
N CYS A 101 5.70 -14.58 11.28
CA CYS A 101 5.63 -14.35 9.83
C CYS A 101 6.83 -14.99 9.12
N MET A 102 8.06 -14.71 9.56
CA MET A 102 9.29 -15.21 8.92
C MET A 102 9.38 -16.74 8.93
N LYS A 103 8.99 -17.39 10.03
CA LYS A 103 9.01 -18.85 10.17
C LYS A 103 7.99 -19.55 9.26
N ASN A 104 6.81 -18.95 9.11
CA ASN A 104 5.72 -19.51 8.31
C ASN A 104 5.76 -19.06 6.84
N ALA A 105 6.65 -18.13 6.50
CA ALA A 105 6.78 -17.62 5.15
C ALA A 105 7.42 -18.65 4.21
N SER A 106 6.78 -18.88 3.07
CA SER A 106 7.43 -19.44 1.89
C SER A 106 8.39 -18.42 1.27
N LYS A 107 9.23 -18.86 0.33
CA LYS A 107 10.11 -17.95 -0.44
C LYS A 107 9.37 -16.78 -1.09
N GLN A 108 8.09 -16.96 -1.43
CA GLN A 108 7.29 -15.96 -2.15
C GLN A 108 6.76 -14.83 -1.24
N ASN A 109 6.42 -15.11 0.02
CA ASN A 109 5.85 -14.10 0.94
C ASN A 109 6.85 -13.58 1.99
N ARG A 110 8.09 -14.08 2.00
CA ARG A 110 9.18 -13.59 2.87
C ARG A 110 9.46 -12.09 2.71
N MET A 111 9.34 -11.55 1.50
CA MET A 111 9.42 -10.10 1.26
C MET A 111 8.33 -9.31 2.00
N GLY A 112 7.13 -9.89 2.11
CA GLY A 112 6.04 -9.31 2.88
C GLY A 112 6.33 -9.27 4.38
N CYS A 113 7.00 -10.28 4.93
CA CYS A 113 7.45 -10.28 6.33
C CYS A 113 8.56 -9.24 6.58
N PHE A 114 9.48 -9.03 5.62
CA PHE A 114 10.47 -7.93 5.74
C PHE A 114 9.79 -6.56 5.71
N LYS A 115 8.78 -6.38 4.86
CA LYS A 115 7.96 -5.16 4.87
C LYS A 115 7.25 -4.99 6.22
N LEU A 116 6.67 -6.07 6.78
CA LEU A 116 6.01 -6.05 8.09
C LEU A 116 6.98 -5.60 9.19
N GLN A 117 8.20 -6.14 9.22
CA GLN A 117 9.27 -5.70 10.12
C GLN A 117 9.56 -4.20 9.97
N SER A 118 9.75 -3.74 8.73
CA SER A 118 10.01 -2.32 8.44
C SER A 118 8.85 -1.42 8.89
N ASP A 119 7.61 -1.85 8.68
CA ASP A 119 6.44 -1.07 9.04
C ASP A 119 6.24 -1.01 10.56
N TYR A 120 6.48 -2.10 11.29
CA TYR A 120 6.53 -2.06 12.76
C TYR A 120 7.62 -1.13 13.30
N ALA A 121 8.83 -1.15 12.72
CA ALA A 121 9.92 -0.25 13.11
C ALA A 121 9.58 1.24 12.90
N LYS A 122 8.64 1.57 12.02
CA LYS A 122 8.14 2.96 11.83
C LYS A 122 7.15 3.39 12.91
N THR A 123 6.55 2.44 13.64
CA THR A 123 5.62 2.72 14.74
C THR A 123 6.34 2.97 16.07
N ILE A 124 7.60 2.53 16.20
CA ILE A 124 8.42 2.71 17.41
C ILE A 124 9.12 4.06 17.34
N SER A 125 8.80 4.95 18.28
CA SER A 125 9.36 6.30 18.33
C SER A 125 10.65 6.38 19.14
N ASP A 126 10.80 5.53 20.17
CA ASP A 126 12.03 5.44 20.95
C ASP A 126 13.13 4.74 20.14
N MET A 127 14.32 5.35 20.10
CA MET A 127 15.41 4.91 19.23
C MET A 127 16.11 3.66 19.75
N GLU A 128 16.23 3.50 21.07
CA GLU A 128 16.86 2.31 21.67
C GLU A 128 15.92 1.11 21.58
N GLU A 129 14.62 1.32 21.83
CA GLU A 129 13.59 0.31 21.65
C GLU A 129 13.51 -0.15 20.18
N LYS A 130 13.56 0.79 19.23
CA LYS A 130 13.57 0.47 17.79
C LYS A 130 14.81 -0.31 17.38
N LYS A 131 15.98 0.01 17.96
CA LYS A 131 17.23 -0.71 17.73
C LYS A 131 17.12 -2.14 18.27
N ALA A 132 16.61 -2.32 19.49
CA ALA A 132 16.37 -3.63 20.10
C ALA A 132 15.40 -4.46 19.26
N PHE A 133 14.27 -3.87 18.83
CA PHE A 133 13.31 -4.50 17.92
C PHE A 133 13.98 -5.01 16.63
N ASN A 134 14.76 -4.17 15.96
CA ASN A 134 15.42 -4.54 14.70
C ASN A 134 16.39 -5.70 14.89
N LEU A 135 17.22 -5.67 15.94
CA LEU A 135 18.16 -6.75 16.26
C LEU A 135 17.43 -8.07 16.56
N ASN A 136 16.39 -8.01 17.40
CA ASN A 136 15.65 -9.20 17.83
C ASN A 136 14.81 -9.81 16.70
N SER A 137 14.29 -9.00 15.78
CA SER A 137 13.47 -9.47 14.66
C SER A 137 14.30 -9.89 13.44
N GLN A 138 15.52 -9.39 13.28
CA GLN A 138 16.39 -9.72 12.14
C GLN A 138 16.82 -11.19 12.13
N THR A 139 17.06 -11.78 13.30
CA THR A 139 17.48 -13.19 13.45
C THR A 139 16.36 -14.18 13.19
N CYS A 140 15.10 -13.74 13.14
CA CYS A 140 13.96 -14.64 12.99
C CYS A 140 13.78 -15.22 11.59
N GLY A 141 14.54 -14.76 10.60
CA GLY A 141 14.57 -15.32 9.25
C GLY A 141 15.70 -16.33 9.02
N GLU A 142 16.62 -16.51 9.96
CA GLU A 142 17.71 -17.50 9.87
C GLU A 142 17.21 -18.94 10.06
#